data_AF-A0A2S6HZG6-F1
#
_entry.id   AF-A0A2S6HZG6-F1
#
_cell.length_a   1.000
_cell.length_b   1.000
_cell.length_c   1.000
_cell.angle_alpha   90.00
_cell.angle_beta   90.00
_cell.angle_gamma   90.00
#
_symmetry.space_group_name_H-M   'P 1'
#
loop_
_entity.id
_entity.type
_entity.pdbx_description
1 polymer ?
#
loop_
_entity_poly.entity_id
_entity_poly.type
_entity_poly.pdbx_seq_one_letter_code
_entity_poly.pdbx_strand_id
1 'polypeptide(L)'
;MKTLISQAIRFIGLSGVGWLLDFGIYTLIGLVSANLVLNNSISSWVGVTFVFIFATRKVFDNDSNIPLKWKYVLYLLYQCLLIYFISKLLNVINAVILANIMIDIIKKSSAIIAKILITPITMTLNFFVMKGVIEKL
;
A
#
# COMPACT_ATOMS: atom_id res chain seq x y z
N MET A 1 -24.25 1.68 5.85
CA MET A 1 -23.24 2.62 5.30
C MET A 1 -22.30 3.20 6.36
N LYS A 2 -22.76 3.53 7.59
CA LYS A 2 -21.88 4.04 8.68
C LYS A 2 -20.70 3.12 9.03
N THR A 3 -20.84 1.81 8.84
CA THR A 3 -19.77 0.82 9.06
C THR A 3 -18.67 0.89 7.99
N LEU A 4 -19.00 1.06 6.71
CA LEU A 4 -18.02 1.01 5.62
C LEU A 4 -17.06 2.21 5.62
N ILE A 5 -17.60 3.42 5.84
CA ILE A 5 -16.77 4.63 5.96
C ILE A 5 -15.89 4.56 7.20
N SER A 6 -16.42 4.06 8.33
CA SER A 6 -15.64 3.84 9.56
C SER A 6 -14.49 2.84 9.35
N GLN A 7 -14.76 1.72 8.66
CA GLN A 7 -13.73 0.76 8.28
C GLN A 7 -12.66 1.39 7.37
N ALA A 8 -13.06 2.20 6.38
CA ALA A 8 -12.13 2.86 5.47
C ALA A 8 -11.19 3.83 6.20
N ILE A 9 -11.72 4.67 7.11
CA ILE A 9 -10.92 5.60 7.91
C ILE A 9 -9.92 4.84 8.78
N ARG A 10 -10.37 3.79 9.47
CA ARG A 10 -9.50 2.94 10.31
C ARG A 10 -8.43 2.24 9.49
N PHE A 11 -8.78 1.78 8.28
CA PHE A 11 -7.85 1.12 7.37
C PHE A 11 -6.77 2.09 6.86
N ILE A 12 -7.15 3.31 6.47
CA ILE A 12 -6.19 4.35 6.04
C ILE A 12 -5.22 4.67 7.18
N GLY A 13 -5.73 4.84 8.40
CA GLY A 13 -4.88 5.07 9.58
C GLY A 13 -3.88 3.93 9.82
N LEU A 14 -4.35 2.68 9.79
CA LEU A 14 -3.49 1.50 9.95
C LEU A 14 -2.48 1.34 8.80
N SER A 15 -2.88 1.62 7.57
CA SER A 15 -2.00 1.58 6.39
C SER A 15 -0.90 2.63 6.50
N GLY A 16 -1.21 3.83 7.01
CA GLY A 16 -0.22 4.86 7.32
C GLY A 16 0.80 4.41 8.36
N VAL A 17 0.37 3.72 9.41
CA VAL A 17 1.29 3.15 10.41
C VAL A 17 2.16 2.04 9.81
N GLY A 18 1.59 1.17 8.97
CA GLY A 18 2.36 0.15 8.25
C GLY A 18 3.45 0.76 7.36
N TRP A 19 3.16 1.88 6.71
CA TRP A 19 4.14 2.63 5.92
C TRP A 19 5.24 3.25 6.79
N LEU A 20 4.90 3.81 7.95
CA LEU A 20 5.90 4.34 8.89
C LEU A 20 6.81 3.23 9.45
N LEU A 21 6.26 2.03 9.69
CA LEU A 21 7.05 0.86 10.12
C LEU A 21 8.01 0.40 9.03
N ASP A 22 7.54 0.29 7.79
CA ASP A 22 8.39 0.00 6.62
C ASP A 22 9.54 1.01 6.55
N PHE A 23 9.21 2.31 6.56
CA PHE A 23 10.21 3.37 6.51
C PHE A 23 11.22 3.32 7.66
N GLY A 24 10.77 3.08 8.89
CA GLY A 24 11.64 2.96 10.06
C GLY A 24 12.60 1.78 9.95
N ILE A 25 12.11 0.61 9.56
CA ILE A 25 12.93 -0.60 9.41
C ILE A 25 13.91 -0.45 8.25
N TYR A 26 13.47 0.09 7.11
CA TYR A 26 14.35 0.40 6.00
C TYR A 26 15.54 1.25 6.44
N THR A 27 15.27 2.29 7.23
CA THR A 27 16.28 3.21 7.74
C THR A 27 17.25 2.51 8.69
N LEU A 28 16.73 1.69 9.62
CA LEU A 28 17.56 0.95 10.59
C LEU A 28 18.46 -0.09 9.91
N ILE A 29 17.92 -0.87 8.98
CA ILE A 29 18.71 -1.86 8.21
C ILE A 29 19.74 -1.12 7.36
N GLY A 30 19.40 0.05 6.82
CA GLY A 30 20.31 0.92 6.07
C GLY A 30 21.54 1.39 6.86
N LEU A 31 21.50 1.38 8.20
CA LEU A 31 22.68 1.69 9.03
C LEU A 31 23.72 0.56 9.03
N VAL A 32 23.32 -0.66 8.68
CA VAL A 32 24.16 -1.88 8.77
C VAL A 32 24.42 -2.51 7.40
N SER A 33 23.51 -2.33 6.45
CA SER A 33 23.56 -2.92 5.10
C SER A 33 23.44 -1.85 4.03
N ALA A 34 24.41 -1.82 3.11
CA ALA A 34 24.36 -0.97 1.91
C ALA A 34 23.47 -1.55 0.80
N ASN A 35 22.93 -2.77 0.96
CA ASN A 35 22.11 -3.42 -0.05
C ASN A 35 20.67 -2.89 -0.02
N LEU A 36 20.44 -1.81 -0.77
CA LEU A 36 19.15 -1.11 -0.86
C LEU A 36 17.98 -2.04 -1.24
N VAL A 37 18.22 -3.01 -2.14
CA VAL A 37 17.18 -3.93 -2.61
C VAL A 37 16.75 -4.88 -1.50
N LEU A 38 17.71 -5.45 -0.78
CA LEU A 38 17.44 -6.35 0.34
C LEU A 38 16.78 -5.61 1.50
N ASN A 39 17.23 -4.38 1.79
CA ASN A 39 16.66 -3.56 2.85
C ASN A 39 15.20 -3.21 2.56
N ASN A 40 14.87 -2.76 1.35
CA ASN A 40 13.50 -2.42 0.95
C ASN A 40 12.60 -3.66 0.91
N SER A 41 13.13 -4.80 0.47
CA SER A 41 12.36 -6.04 0.44
C SER A 41 11.98 -6.47 1.85
N ILE A 42 12.93 -6.48 2.80
CA ILE A 42 12.65 -6.85 4.19
C ILE A 42 11.69 -5.85 4.85
N SER A 43 11.93 -4.55 4.67
CA SER A 43 11.14 -3.51 5.31
C SER A 43 9.68 -3.49 4.81
N SER A 44 9.48 -3.63 3.49
CA SER A 44 8.15 -3.66 2.90
C SER A 44 7.36 -4.91 3.32
N TRP A 45 8.04 -6.05 3.53
CA TRP A 45 7.39 -7.24 4.09
C TRP A 45 6.85 -6.99 5.49
N VAL A 46 7.58 -6.26 6.33
CA VAL A 46 7.10 -5.92 7.68
C VAL A 46 5.87 -5.00 7.59
N GLY A 47 5.92 -3.96 6.76
CA GLY A 47 4.79 -3.04 6.57
C GLY A 47 3.53 -3.75 6.07
N VAL A 48 3.65 -4.55 5.01
CA VAL A 48 2.52 -5.30 4.42
C VAL A 48 1.95 -6.32 5.41
N THR A 49 2.81 -7.02 6.15
CA THR A 49 2.39 -8.00 7.16
C THR A 49 1.68 -7.34 8.33
N PHE A 50 2.19 -6.20 8.80
CA PHE A 50 1.54 -5.40 9.84
C PHE A 50 0.13 -4.99 9.42
N VAL A 51 -0.02 -4.39 8.23
CA VAL A 51 -1.33 -3.96 7.72
C VAL A 51 -2.28 -5.15 7.62
N PHE A 52 -1.81 -6.29 7.11
CA PHE A 52 -2.63 -7.49 7.01
C PHE A 52 -3.14 -7.97 8.37
N ILE A 53 -2.23 -8.19 9.34
CA ILE A 53 -2.59 -8.73 10.66
C ILE A 53 -3.54 -7.79 11.40
N PHE A 54 -3.23 -6.49 11.43
CA PHE A 54 -4.01 -5.54 12.21
C PHE A 54 -5.33 -5.18 11.54
N ALA A 55 -5.38 -5.05 10.20
CA ALA A 55 -6.64 -4.83 9.51
C ALA A 55 -7.60 -6.01 9.71
N THR A 56 -7.09 -7.25 9.67
CA THR A 56 -7.89 -8.46 9.89
C THR A 56 -8.43 -8.59 11.32
N ARG A 57 -7.77 -7.96 12.31
CA ARG A 57 -8.19 -8.04 13.73
C ARG A 57 -8.95 -6.84 14.24
N LYS A 58 -8.75 -5.65 13.62
CA LYS A 58 -9.24 -4.36 14.15
C LYS A 58 -10.17 -3.62 13.20
N VAL A 59 -10.19 -3.98 11.91
CA VAL A 59 -10.97 -3.27 10.88
C VAL A 59 -12.06 -4.15 10.31
N PHE A 60 -11.74 -5.39 9.98
CA PHE A 60 -12.63 -6.31 9.30
C PHE A 60 -13.01 -7.48 10.20
N ASP A 61 -14.23 -7.98 10.03
CA ASP A 61 -14.73 -9.14 10.77
C ASP A 61 -14.41 -10.41 9.96
N ASN A 62 -13.64 -11.33 10.55
CA ASN A 62 -13.22 -12.55 9.88
C ASN A 62 -14.23 -13.68 10.13
N ASP A 63 -15.33 -13.69 9.38
CA ASP A 63 -16.48 -14.60 9.58
C ASP A 63 -16.51 -15.80 8.62
N SER A 64 -15.35 -16.14 8.05
CA SER A 64 -15.23 -17.13 6.97
C SER A 64 -14.63 -18.47 7.40
N ASN A 65 -14.93 -19.53 6.65
CA ASN A 65 -14.32 -20.86 6.83
C ASN A 65 -12.88 -20.99 6.29
N ILE A 66 -12.36 -20.01 5.55
CA ILE A 66 -11.01 -20.10 4.97
C ILE A 66 -9.94 -19.77 6.03
N PRO A 67 -8.87 -20.59 6.15
CA PRO A 67 -7.78 -20.31 7.08
C PRO A 67 -7.08 -18.99 6.76
N LEU A 68 -6.74 -18.23 7.81
CA LEU A 68 -6.04 -16.94 7.71
C LEU A 68 -4.75 -16.98 6.87
N LYS A 69 -4.06 -18.12 6.85
CA LYS A 69 -2.83 -18.33 6.08
C LYS A 69 -3.08 -18.20 4.57
N TRP A 70 -4.16 -18.78 4.06
CA TRP A 70 -4.51 -18.72 2.64
C TRP A 70 -4.93 -17.31 2.23
N LYS A 71 -5.64 -16.60 3.11
CA LYS A 71 -5.97 -15.18 2.93
C LYS A 71 -4.72 -14.31 2.80
N TYR A 72 -3.71 -14.58 3.63
CA TYR A 72 -2.43 -13.88 3.56
C TYR A 72 -1.69 -14.13 2.25
N VAL A 73 -1.63 -15.38 1.78
CA VAL A 73 -1.01 -15.72 0.49
C VAL A 73 -1.72 -15.01 -0.67
N LEU A 74 -3.06 -15.01 -0.67
CA LEU A 74 -3.84 -14.33 -1.70
C LEU A 74 -3.60 -12.82 -1.68
N TYR A 75 -3.51 -12.22 -0.49
CA TYR A 75 -3.17 -10.81 -0.33
C TYR A 75 -1.76 -10.48 -0.85
N LEU A 76 -0.76 -11.33 -0.59
CA LEU A 76 0.60 -11.15 -1.13
C LEU A 76 0.65 -11.22 -2.66
N LEU A 77 -0.05 -12.21 -3.26
CA LEU A 77 -0.15 -12.31 -4.72
C LEU A 77 -0.79 -11.06 -5.33
N TYR A 78 -1.85 -10.56 -4.68
CA TYR A 78 -2.46 -9.30 -5.06
C TYR A 78 -1.51 -8.11 -4.94
N GLN A 79 -0.72 -7.99 -3.86
CA GLN A 79 0.25 -6.90 -3.72
C GLN A 79 1.28 -6.89 -4.85
N CYS A 80 1.78 -8.05 -5.27
CA CYS A 80 2.70 -8.13 -6.40
C CYS A 80 2.09 -7.56 -7.69
N LEU A 81 0.84 -7.93 -8.00
CA LEU A 81 0.12 -7.42 -9.16
C LEU A 81 -0.16 -5.92 -9.03
N LEU A 82 -0.65 -5.48 -7.86
CA LEU A 82 -0.97 -4.09 -7.59
C LEU A 82 0.26 -3.20 -7.79
N ILE A 83 1.41 -3.56 -7.19
CA ILE A 83 2.65 -2.80 -7.32
C ILE A 83 3.01 -2.64 -8.80
N TYR A 84 2.97 -3.71 -9.59
CA TYR A 84 3.26 -3.65 -11.01
C TYR A 84 2.34 -2.69 -11.79
N PHE A 85 1.02 -2.77 -11.59
CA PHE A 85 0.07 -1.89 -12.29
C PHE A 85 0.19 -0.44 -11.85
N ILE A 86 0.40 -0.20 -10.55
CA ILE A 86 0.56 1.14 -9.98
C ILE A 86 1.84 1.80 -10.47
N SER A 87 2.94 1.04 -10.61
CA SER A 87 4.17 1.57 -11.23
C SER A 87 3.93 2.04 -12.67
N LYS A 88 3.18 1.28 -13.48
CA LYS A 88 2.82 1.71 -14.85
C LYS A 88 1.94 2.96 -14.84
N LEU A 89 0.90 2.98 -14.00
CA LEU A 89 -0.01 4.12 -13.91
C LEU A 89 0.70 5.39 -13.42
N LEU A 90 1.65 5.27 -12.48
CA LEU A 90 2.48 6.39 -12.03
C LEU A 90 3.28 7.00 -13.18
N ASN A 91 3.89 6.17 -14.04
CA ASN A 91 4.61 6.63 -15.21
C ASN A 91 3.69 7.38 -16.20
N VAL A 92 2.49 6.86 -16.43
CA VAL A 92 1.49 7.52 -17.29
C VAL A 92 1.11 8.89 -16.72
N ILE A 93 0.78 8.97 -15.43
CA ILE A 93 0.44 10.24 -14.77
C ILE A 93 1.60 11.23 -14.87
N ASN A 94 2.83 10.77 -14.60
CA ASN A 94 4.03 11.60 -14.68
C ASN A 94 4.26 12.13 -16.10
N ALA A 95 4.12 11.28 -17.13
CA ALA A 95 4.24 11.69 -18.52
C ALA A 95 3.18 12.72 -18.92
N VAL A 96 1.93 12.54 -18.46
CA VAL A 96 0.84 13.51 -18.67
C VAL A 96 1.16 14.85 -18.02
N ILE A 97 1.70 14.86 -16.79
CA ILE A 97 2.12 16.09 -16.11
C ILE A 97 3.20 16.82 -16.91
N LEU A 98 4.25 16.11 -17.35
CA LEU A 98 5.36 16.69 -18.10
C LEU A 98 4.94 17.24 -19.47
N ALA A 99 3.99 16.58 -20.14
CA ALA A 99 3.50 16.97 -21.45
C ALA A 99 2.56 18.19 -21.41
N ASN A 100 1.74 18.32 -20.36
CA ASN A 100 0.66 19.33 -20.32
C ASN A 100 0.96 20.53 -19.41
N ILE A 101 1.92 20.42 -18.49
CA ILE A 101 2.25 21.51 -17.55
C ILE A 101 3.57 22.15 -17.96
N MET A 102 3.54 23.45 -18.24
CA MET A 102 4.73 24.22 -18.63
C MET A 102 5.48 24.88 -17.46
N ILE A 103 4.95 24.78 -16.23
CA ILE A 103 5.57 25.36 -15.04
C ILE A 103 6.74 24.48 -14.57
N ASP A 104 7.96 25.00 -14.62
CA ASP A 104 9.19 24.26 -14.30
C ASP A 104 9.24 23.71 -12.87
N ILE A 105 8.68 24.43 -11.89
CA ILE A 105 8.60 23.95 -10.50
C ILE A 105 7.76 22.67 -10.43
N ILE A 106 6.68 22.58 -11.22
CA ILE A 106 5.77 21.44 -11.24
C ILE A 106 6.39 20.28 -11.99
N LYS A 107 7.14 20.53 -13.08
CA LYS A 107 7.90 19.48 -13.78
C LYS A 107 8.96 18.84 -12.90
N LYS A 108 9.71 19.65 -12.12
CA LYS A 108 10.71 19.13 -11.18
C LYS A 108 10.09 18.28 -10.08
N SER A 109 8.85 18.59 -9.68
CA SER A 109 8.10 17.84 -8.66
C SER A 109 7.10 16.83 -9.25
N SER A 110 7.11 16.57 -10.56
CA SER A 110 6.07 15.78 -11.23
C SER A 110 5.96 14.35 -10.70
N ALA A 111 7.10 13.74 -10.36
CA ALA A 111 7.16 12.41 -9.75
C ALA A 111 6.51 12.37 -8.36
N ILE A 112 6.71 13.41 -7.55
CA ILE A 112 6.10 13.53 -6.22
C ILE A 112 4.59 13.70 -6.36
N ILE A 113 4.16 14.57 -7.27
CA ILE A 113 2.73 14.82 -7.54
C ILE A 113 2.05 13.54 -8.04
N ALA A 114 2.67 12.82 -8.99
CA ALA A 114 2.16 11.54 -9.47
C ALA A 114 2.02 10.50 -8.34
N LYS A 115 2.98 10.47 -7.41
CA LYS A 115 2.91 9.58 -6.24
C LYS A 115 1.79 9.98 -5.27
N ILE A 116 1.58 11.27 -5.01
CA ILE A 116 0.48 11.76 -4.17
C ILE A 116 -0.87 11.41 -4.81
N LEU A 117 -1.02 11.56 -6.12
CA LEU A 117 -2.26 11.24 -6.83
C LEU A 117 -2.58 9.75 -6.82
N ILE A 118 -1.58 8.89 -6.94
CA ILE A 118 -1.81 7.45 -7.02
C ILE A 118 -2.03 6.79 -5.65
N THR A 119 -1.49 7.38 -4.58
CA THR A 119 -1.56 6.80 -3.23
C THR A 119 -3.00 6.58 -2.74
N PRO A 120 -3.95 7.54 -2.87
CA PRO A 120 -5.35 7.32 -2.56
C PRO A 120 -5.95 6.13 -3.31
N ILE A 121 -5.65 6.01 -4.61
CA ILE A 121 -6.13 4.90 -5.46
C ILE A 121 -5.63 3.57 -4.89
N THR A 122 -4.35 3.46 -4.55
CA THR A 122 -3.78 2.24 -3.96
C THR A 122 -4.41 1.89 -2.62
N MET A 123 -4.63 2.88 -1.75
CA MET A 123 -5.25 2.66 -0.44
C MET A 123 -6.71 2.21 -0.57
N THR A 124 -7.45 2.77 -1.52
CA THR A 124 -8.82 2.36 -1.82
C THR A 124 -8.89 0.94 -2.36
N LEU A 125 -8.02 0.59 -3.31
CA LEU A 125 -7.95 -0.78 -3.84
C LEU A 125 -7.56 -1.79 -2.75
N ASN A 126 -6.54 -1.46 -1.94
CA ASN A 126 -6.13 -2.27 -0.79
C ASN A 126 -7.27 -2.48 0.19
N PHE A 127 -8.06 -1.44 0.47
CA PHE A 127 -9.22 -1.53 1.36
C PHE A 127 -10.26 -2.53 0.83
N PHE A 128 -10.64 -2.41 -0.46
CA PHE A 128 -11.66 -3.29 -1.03
C PHE A 128 -11.19 -4.75 -1.13
N VAL A 129 -9.93 -4.97 -1.50
CA VAL A 129 -9.38 -6.34 -1.54
C VAL A 129 -9.30 -6.94 -0.15
N MET A 130 -8.75 -6.21 0.83
CA MET A 130 -8.71 -6.70 2.21
C MET A 130 -10.10 -7.02 2.74
N LYS A 131 -11.08 -6.14 2.50
CA LYS A 131 -12.48 -6.39 2.85
C LYS A 131 -13.03 -7.66 2.20
N GLY A 132 -12.81 -7.83 0.89
CA GLY A 132 -13.28 -9.02 0.17
C GLY A 132 -12.60 -10.32 0.63
N VAL A 133 -11.29 -10.28 0.85
CA VAL A 133 -10.49 -11.43 1.29
C VAL A 133 -10.80 -11.83 2.73
N ILE A 134 -11.10 -10.87 3.59
CA ILE A 134 -11.31 -11.14 5.02
C ILE A 134 -12.78 -11.42 5.32
N GLU A 135 -13.73 -10.66 4.77
CA GLU A 135 -15.13 -10.78 5.16
C GLU A 135 -15.95 -11.71 4.24
N LYS A 136 -15.52 -11.94 2.99
CA LYS A 136 -16.34 -12.68 2.00
C LYS A 136 -15.78 -14.04 1.57
N LEU A 137 -14.46 -14.21 1.63
CA LEU A 137 -13.75 -15.47 1.37
C LEU A 137 -13.52 -16.19 2.69
#